data_AF-A0A382HV17-F1
#
_entry.id   AF-A0A382HV17-F1
#
_cell.length_a   1.000
_cell.length_b   1.000
_cell.length_c   1.000
_cell.angle_alpha   90.00
_cell.angle_beta   90.00
_cell.angle_gamma   90.00
#
_symmetry.space_group_name_H-M   'P 1'
#
loop_
_entity.id
_entity.type
_entity.pdbx_description
1 polymer ?
#
loop_
_entity_poly.entity_id
_entity_poly.type
_entity_poly.pdbx_seq_one_letter_code
_entity_poly.pdbx_strand_id
1 'polypeptide(L)'
;MQQPGNLNASLEKVAKVSFYIFIGVVVCFGLYLIRGALFPLVLGIVLTYILNPFVNFFEQFIPLKSTKPKLARALSITIVIVTSFLIIAGCLLLVVPPMFKQSSELITNIPSLITDARTTVESWNKEYASNIPEEVRVEIDRLLENGGAILLGEFSGLIGRTAVAAVHALTLVIGLVVLPLFVFYFLKDRETVRESFVEIFPTDTQIHVVYVLRILNRIIGAYVRAQFTLAAVVWVFISIGL
;
A
#
# COMPACT_ATOMS: atom_id res chain seq x y z
N MET A 1 65.19 12.12 8.72
CA MET A 1 64.42 12.24 9.98
C MET A 1 62.95 12.40 9.61
N GLN A 2 62.22 11.29 9.43
CA GLN A 2 60.77 11.29 9.24
C GLN A 2 60.15 10.56 10.43
N GLN A 3 59.27 11.25 11.15
CA GLN A 3 58.74 10.83 12.44
C GLN A 3 57.89 9.54 12.32
N PRO A 4 58.20 8.47 13.09
CA PRO A 4 57.47 7.20 13.04
C PRO A 4 56.03 7.25 13.60
N GLY A 5 55.58 8.38 14.15
CA GLY A 5 54.24 8.52 14.74
C GLY A 5 53.09 8.65 13.73
N ASN A 6 53.36 9.08 12.49
CA ASN A 6 52.29 9.37 11.53
C ASN A 6 51.76 8.12 10.78
N LEU A 7 52.58 7.07 10.67
CA LEU A 7 52.19 5.83 9.98
C LEU A 7 51.14 5.00 10.75
N ASN A 8 51.25 4.91 12.07
CA ASN A 8 50.28 4.15 12.88
C ASN A 8 48.90 4.81 12.89
N ALA A 9 48.85 6.14 12.93
CA ALA A 9 47.60 6.89 12.85
C ALA A 9 46.92 6.77 11.47
N SER A 10 47.69 6.66 10.38
CA SER A 10 47.11 6.41 9.04
C SER A 10 46.61 4.97 8.90
N LEU A 11 47.34 3.99 9.44
CA LEU A 11 46.94 2.58 9.39
C LEU A 11 45.66 2.31 10.19
N GLU A 12 45.51 2.89 11.38
CA GLU A 12 44.27 2.76 12.16
C GLU A 12 43.06 3.41 11.46
N LYS A 13 43.24 4.56 10.79
CA LYS A 13 42.18 5.20 10.03
C LYS A 13 41.77 4.36 8.82
N VAL A 14 42.73 3.82 8.07
CA VAL A 14 42.45 2.95 6.91
C VAL A 14 41.77 1.65 7.35
N ALA A 15 42.19 1.07 8.47
CA ALA A 15 41.56 -0.13 9.04
C ALA A 15 40.10 0.14 9.46
N LYS A 16 39.84 1.25 10.15
CA LYS A 16 38.47 1.65 10.53
C LYS A 16 37.59 1.91 9.31
N VAL A 17 38.10 2.64 8.31
CA VAL A 17 37.36 2.93 7.07
C VAL A 17 37.06 1.64 6.29
N SER A 18 38.05 0.75 6.14
CA SER A 18 37.86 -0.55 5.48
C SER A 18 36.84 -1.42 6.23
N PHE A 19 36.84 -1.38 7.56
CA PHE A 19 35.86 -2.10 8.38
C PHE A 19 34.43 -1.56 8.20
N TYR A 20 34.25 -0.24 8.20
CA TYR A 20 32.94 0.38 7.93
C TYR A 20 32.45 0.11 6.50
N ILE A 21 33.34 0.12 5.51
CA ILE A 21 32.99 -0.24 4.12
C ILE A 21 32.56 -1.71 4.03
N PHE A 22 33.31 -2.62 4.67
CA PHE A 22 32.96 -4.03 4.70
C PHE A 22 31.58 -4.27 5.33
N ILE A 23 31.31 -3.66 6.49
CA ILE A 23 29.97 -3.69 7.12
C ILE A 23 28.91 -3.15 6.16
N GLY A 24 29.16 -2.01 5.52
CA GLY A 24 28.24 -1.41 4.56
C GLY A 24 27.90 -2.35 3.41
N VAL A 25 28.91 -3.01 2.82
CA VAL A 25 28.72 -3.98 1.72
C VAL A 25 27.92 -5.19 2.19
N VAL A 26 28.23 -5.76 3.36
CA VAL A 26 27.49 -6.91 3.92
C VAL A 26 26.03 -6.54 4.18
N VAL A 27 25.76 -5.37 4.74
CA VAL A 27 24.40 -4.87 4.99
C VAL A 27 23.66 -4.65 3.67
N CYS A 28 24.26 -3.98 2.70
CA CYS A 28 23.65 -3.76 1.38
C CYS A 28 23.37 -5.08 0.64
N PHE A 29 24.28 -6.04 0.71
CA PHE A 29 24.09 -7.36 0.12
C PHE A 29 22.97 -8.15 0.81
N GLY A 30 22.92 -8.09 2.15
CA GLY A 30 21.81 -8.63 2.93
C GLY A 30 20.47 -8.02 2.52
N LEU A 31 20.39 -6.68 2.45
CA LEU A 31 19.19 -5.96 2.00
C LEU A 31 18.77 -6.34 0.58
N TYR A 32 19.73 -6.58 -0.31
CA TYR A 32 19.45 -7.04 -1.66
C TYR A 32 18.81 -8.44 -1.68
N LEU A 33 19.30 -9.37 -0.84
CA LEU A 33 18.73 -10.71 -0.69
C LEU A 33 17.29 -10.67 -0.14
N ILE A 34 17.02 -9.80 0.84
CA ILE A 34 15.69 -9.69 1.46
C ILE A 34 14.77 -8.65 0.83
N ARG A 35 15.12 -8.08 -0.33
CA ARG A 35 14.37 -6.96 -0.94
C ARG A 35 12.88 -7.25 -1.13
N GLY A 36 12.51 -8.50 -1.43
CA GLY A 36 11.11 -8.92 -1.59
C GLY A 36 10.32 -8.89 -0.28
N ALA A 37 11.00 -9.06 0.86
CA ALA A 37 10.41 -9.00 2.20
C ALA A 37 10.45 -7.59 2.81
N LEU A 38 11.30 -6.68 2.29
CA LEU A 38 11.38 -5.30 2.80
C LEU A 38 10.06 -4.54 2.65
N PHE A 39 9.36 -4.72 1.52
CA PHE A 39 8.09 -4.04 1.29
C PHE A 39 7.02 -4.42 2.33
N PRO A 40 6.66 -5.70 2.53
CA PRO A 40 5.69 -6.08 3.55
C PRO A 40 6.17 -5.79 4.98
N LEU A 41 7.48 -5.80 5.23
CA LEU A 41 8.06 -5.40 6.52
C LEU A 41 7.77 -3.92 6.83
N VAL A 42 8.12 -3.01 5.92
CA VAL A 42 7.87 -1.58 6.07
C VAL A 42 6.37 -1.30 6.20
N LEU A 43 5.56 -1.97 5.39
CA LEU A 43 4.11 -1.86 5.47
C LEU A 43 3.58 -2.34 6.82
N GLY A 44 4.12 -3.42 7.37
CA GLY A 44 3.80 -3.94 8.70
C GLY A 44 4.16 -2.96 9.82
N ILE A 45 5.30 -2.27 9.72
CA ILE A 45 5.68 -1.19 10.66
C ILE A 45 4.65 -0.05 10.59
N VAL A 46 4.32 0.42 9.39
CA VAL A 46 3.35 1.51 9.20
C VAL A 46 1.98 1.12 9.76
N LEU A 47 1.49 -0.06 9.41
CA LEU A 47 0.23 -0.60 9.95
C LEU A 47 0.27 -0.76 11.47
N THR A 48 1.42 -1.10 12.03
CA THR A 48 1.57 -1.20 13.49
C THR A 48 1.30 0.14 14.16
N TYR A 49 1.87 1.23 13.64
CA TYR A 49 1.62 2.57 14.17
C TYR A 49 0.15 2.99 14.01
N ILE A 50 -0.50 2.58 12.92
CA ILE A 50 -1.92 2.85 12.64
C ILE A 50 -2.83 2.09 13.61
N LEU A 51 -2.56 0.80 13.83
CA LEU A 51 -3.42 -0.10 14.61
C LEU A 51 -3.19 0.03 16.12
N ASN A 52 -2.02 0.50 16.55
CA ASN A 52 -1.68 0.70 17.96
C ASN A 52 -2.72 1.51 18.77
N PRO A 53 -3.27 2.68 18.32
CA PRO A 53 -4.33 3.37 19.05
C PRO A 53 -5.60 2.52 19.22
N PHE A 54 -5.99 1.75 18.19
CA PHE A 54 -7.14 0.85 18.29
C PHE A 54 -6.88 -0.27 19.29
N VAL A 55 -5.70 -0.89 19.26
CA VAL A 55 -5.33 -1.90 20.25
C VAL A 55 -5.35 -1.34 21.66
N ASN A 56 -4.78 -0.14 21.89
CA ASN A 56 -4.83 0.49 23.20
C ASN A 56 -6.25 0.81 23.65
N PHE A 57 -7.14 1.18 22.71
CA PHE A 57 -8.56 1.40 22.99
C PHE A 57 -9.24 0.09 23.42
N PHE A 58 -9.12 -0.98 22.64
CA PHE A 58 -9.69 -2.29 22.97
C PHE A 58 -9.10 -2.89 24.26
N GLU A 59 -7.80 -2.69 24.52
CA GLU A 59 -7.13 -3.15 25.74
C GLU A 59 -7.73 -2.52 27.01
N GLN A 60 -8.27 -1.30 26.93
CA GLN A 60 -8.93 -0.66 28.06
C GLN A 60 -10.30 -1.28 28.40
N PHE A 61 -10.98 -1.87 27.43
CA PHE A 61 -12.29 -2.52 27.64
C PHE A 61 -12.18 -3.98 28.08
N ILE A 62 -10.99 -4.59 28.02
CA ILE A 62 -10.81 -5.98 28.42
C ILE A 62 -10.67 -6.09 29.96
N PRO A 63 -11.58 -6.82 30.65
CA PRO A 63 -11.59 -6.93 32.12
C PRO A 63 -10.36 -7.69 32.68
N LEU A 64 -9.68 -8.47 31.84
CA LEU A 64 -8.47 -9.24 32.20
C LEU A 64 -7.21 -8.36 32.38
N LYS A 65 -7.27 -7.05 32.11
CA LYS A 65 -6.14 -6.13 32.24
C LYS A 65 -5.54 -6.13 33.66
N SER A 66 -6.38 -6.25 34.69
CA SER A 66 -5.95 -6.22 36.10
C SER A 66 -5.22 -7.51 36.52
N THR A 67 -5.61 -8.67 35.97
CA THR A 67 -5.06 -9.97 36.38
C THR A 67 -3.88 -10.43 35.52
N LYS A 68 -3.94 -10.21 34.19
CA LYS A 68 -2.91 -10.66 33.24
C LYS A 68 -2.72 -9.65 32.08
N PRO A 69 -1.93 -8.58 32.29
CA PRO A 69 -1.79 -7.50 31.29
C PRO A 69 -1.21 -7.99 29.95
N LYS A 70 -0.26 -8.94 29.98
CA LYS A 70 0.31 -9.52 28.75
C LYS A 70 -0.73 -10.28 27.91
N LEU A 71 -1.67 -10.96 28.56
CA LEU A 71 -2.73 -11.71 27.88
C LEU A 71 -3.81 -10.78 27.33
N ALA A 72 -4.20 -9.76 28.10
CA ALA A 72 -5.17 -8.76 27.65
C ALA A 72 -4.69 -8.02 26.40
N ARG A 73 -3.40 -7.67 26.34
CA ARG A 73 -2.80 -7.04 25.16
C ARG A 73 -2.76 -7.99 23.96
N ALA A 74 -2.33 -9.24 24.12
CA ALA A 74 -2.33 -10.22 23.03
C ALA A 74 -3.74 -10.45 22.45
N LEU A 75 -4.76 -10.57 23.31
CA LEU A 75 -6.16 -10.67 22.88
C LEU A 75 -6.63 -9.43 22.12
N SER A 76 -6.30 -8.24 22.62
CA SER A 76 -6.65 -6.97 21.96
C SER A 76 -6.05 -6.88 20.56
N ILE A 77 -4.78 -7.26 20.41
CA ILE A 77 -4.09 -7.29 19.11
C ILE A 77 -4.80 -8.26 18.17
N THR A 78 -5.10 -9.48 18.61
CA THR A 78 -5.80 -10.48 17.79
C THR A 78 -7.17 -9.98 17.34
N ILE A 79 -7.97 -9.41 18.26
CA ILE A 79 -9.30 -8.87 17.96
C ILE A 79 -9.20 -7.76 16.90
N VAL A 80 -8.29 -6.80 17.09
CA VAL A 80 -8.11 -5.70 16.14
C VAL A 80 -7.66 -6.21 14.77
N ILE A 81 -6.67 -7.12 14.70
CA ILE A 81 -6.18 -7.66 13.42
C ILE A 81 -7.29 -8.43 12.69
N VAL A 82 -8.00 -9.32 13.38
CA VAL A 82 -9.10 -10.09 12.79
C VAL A 82 -10.21 -9.17 12.30
N THR A 83 -10.59 -8.18 13.11
CA THR A 83 -11.65 -7.23 12.77
C THR A 83 -11.25 -6.37 11.57
N SER A 84 -10.02 -5.82 11.55
CA SER A 84 -9.50 -5.07 10.41
C SER A 84 -9.45 -5.90 9.14
N PHE A 85 -9.01 -7.16 9.23
CA PHE A 85 -8.96 -8.05 8.07
C PHE A 85 -10.36 -8.36 7.53
N LEU A 86 -11.33 -8.63 8.41
CA LEU A 86 -12.74 -8.86 8.03
C LEU A 86 -13.36 -7.62 7.36
N ILE A 87 -13.11 -6.42 7.89
CA ILE A 87 -13.61 -5.17 7.28
C ILE A 87 -13.02 -4.99 5.88
N ILE A 88 -11.70 -5.14 5.72
CA ILE A 88 -11.04 -4.99 4.42
C ILE A 88 -11.55 -6.03 3.42
N ALA A 89 -11.62 -7.31 3.84
CA ALA A 89 -12.14 -8.38 3.00
C ALA A 89 -13.60 -8.12 2.59
N GLY A 90 -14.44 -7.68 3.53
CA GLY A 90 -15.84 -7.30 3.26
C GLY A 90 -15.95 -6.14 2.28
N CYS A 91 -15.19 -5.07 2.47
CA CYS A 91 -15.15 -3.95 1.52
C CYS A 91 -14.71 -4.37 0.13
N LEU A 92 -13.67 -5.20 0.02
CA LEU A 92 -13.20 -5.73 -1.27
C LEU A 92 -14.28 -6.58 -1.95
N LEU A 93 -14.97 -7.45 -1.21
CA LEU A 93 -16.08 -8.25 -1.75
C LEU A 93 -17.29 -7.39 -2.17
N LEU A 94 -17.49 -6.22 -1.58
CA LEU A 94 -18.57 -5.31 -1.98
C LEU A 94 -18.19 -4.43 -3.18
N VAL A 95 -16.93 -4.03 -3.32
CA VAL A 95 -16.48 -3.09 -4.36
C VAL A 95 -16.00 -3.84 -5.61
N VAL A 96 -15.17 -4.87 -5.44
CA VAL A 96 -14.49 -5.53 -6.56
C VAL A 96 -15.47 -6.21 -7.52
N PRO A 97 -16.42 -7.06 -7.08
CA PRO A 97 -17.32 -7.74 -8.01
C PRO A 97 -18.22 -6.80 -8.82
N PRO A 98 -18.88 -5.78 -8.22
CA PRO A 98 -19.63 -4.79 -8.99
C PRO A 98 -18.77 -4.02 -9.97
N MET A 99 -17.54 -3.63 -9.59
CA MET A 99 -16.63 -2.95 -10.53
C MET A 99 -16.28 -3.84 -11.73
N PHE A 100 -15.99 -5.13 -11.51
CA PHE A 100 -15.76 -6.08 -12.59
C PHE A 100 -17.00 -6.27 -13.46
N LYS A 101 -18.18 -6.42 -12.85
CA LYS A 101 -19.46 -6.54 -13.57
C LYS A 101 -19.74 -5.32 -14.43
N GLN A 102 -19.63 -4.11 -13.87
CA GLN A 102 -19.84 -2.84 -14.58
C GLN A 102 -18.84 -2.68 -15.73
N SER A 103 -17.57 -3.03 -15.50
CA SER A 103 -16.53 -2.96 -16.54
C SER A 103 -16.79 -3.96 -17.68
N SER A 104 -17.23 -5.17 -17.36
CA SER A 104 -17.59 -6.20 -18.35
C SER A 104 -18.86 -5.84 -19.13
N GLU A 105 -19.87 -5.29 -18.44
CA GLU A 105 -21.11 -4.80 -19.08
C GLU A 105 -20.80 -3.65 -20.03
N LEU A 106 -19.91 -2.72 -19.65
CA LEU A 106 -19.48 -1.63 -20.53
C LEU A 106 -18.88 -2.17 -21.83
N ILE A 107 -17.93 -3.13 -21.75
CA ILE A 107 -17.37 -3.75 -22.96
C ILE A 107 -18.47 -4.39 -23.81
N THR A 108 -19.34 -5.18 -23.18
CA THR A 108 -20.37 -5.95 -23.89
C THR A 108 -21.41 -5.03 -24.56
N ASN A 109 -21.65 -3.86 -23.97
CA ASN A 109 -22.61 -2.87 -24.46
C ASN A 109 -21.97 -1.83 -25.40
N ILE A 110 -20.65 -1.79 -25.61
CA ILE A 110 -20.04 -0.85 -26.58
C ILE A 110 -20.69 -0.96 -27.97
N PRO A 111 -20.94 -2.16 -28.55
CA PRO A 111 -21.58 -2.26 -29.85
C PRO A 111 -23.00 -1.65 -29.87
N SER A 112 -23.78 -1.86 -28.81
CA SER A 112 -25.12 -1.27 -28.70
C SER A 112 -25.04 0.24 -28.50
N LEU A 113 -24.09 0.74 -27.69
CA LEU A 113 -23.86 2.18 -27.51
C LEU A 113 -23.44 2.87 -28.82
N ILE A 114 -22.64 2.22 -29.66
CA ILE A 114 -22.29 2.72 -31.00
C ILE A 114 -23.52 2.71 -31.91
N THR A 115 -24.36 1.67 -31.83
CA THR A 115 -25.60 1.57 -32.61
C THR A 115 -26.62 2.64 -32.18
N ASP A 116 -26.75 2.89 -30.88
CA ASP A 116 -27.60 3.93 -30.31
C ASP A 116 -27.09 5.33 -30.66
N ALA A 117 -25.77 5.53 -30.67
CA ALA A 117 -25.16 6.76 -31.15
C ALA A 117 -25.43 6.97 -32.65
N ARG A 118 -25.30 5.93 -33.49
CA ARG A 118 -25.65 6.00 -34.92
C ARG A 118 -27.11 6.34 -35.12
N THR A 119 -28.02 5.64 -34.45
CA THR A 119 -29.47 5.91 -34.59
C THR A 119 -29.87 7.29 -34.07
N THR A 120 -29.20 7.82 -33.05
CA THR A 120 -29.39 9.20 -32.57
C THR A 120 -28.87 10.22 -33.59
N VAL A 121 -27.69 9.99 -34.15
CA VAL A 121 -27.16 10.84 -35.23
C VAL A 121 -28.06 10.77 -36.46
N GLU A 122 -28.59 9.61 -36.80
CA GLU A 122 -29.53 9.43 -37.91
C GLU A 122 -30.91 10.04 -37.64
N SER A 123 -31.39 10.09 -36.39
CA SER A 123 -32.65 10.74 -36.05
C SER A 123 -32.53 12.26 -36.13
N TRP A 124 -31.40 12.83 -35.64
CA TRP A 124 -31.05 14.23 -35.90
C TRP A 124 -30.87 14.49 -37.39
N ASN A 125 -30.25 13.57 -38.13
CA ASN A 125 -30.07 13.70 -39.57
C ASN A 125 -31.43 13.65 -40.28
N LYS A 126 -32.38 12.80 -39.90
CA LYS A 126 -33.76 12.81 -40.46
C LYS A 126 -34.51 14.11 -40.17
N GLU A 127 -34.25 14.74 -39.03
CA GLU A 127 -34.82 16.05 -38.66
C GLU A 127 -34.14 17.21 -39.42
N TYR A 128 -32.90 17.02 -39.90
CA TYR A 128 -32.11 17.97 -40.69
C TYR A 128 -31.89 17.55 -42.17
N ALA A 129 -32.55 16.48 -42.65
CA ALA A 129 -32.20 15.79 -43.90
C ALA A 129 -32.71 16.53 -45.13
N SER A 130 -31.86 17.42 -45.65
CA SER A 130 -31.76 17.67 -47.09
C SER A 130 -30.36 18.09 -47.59
N ASN A 131 -29.33 18.20 -46.72
CA ASN A 131 -28.06 18.85 -47.13
C ASN A 131 -26.75 18.16 -46.74
N ILE A 132 -26.74 16.90 -46.25
CA ILE A 132 -25.48 16.21 -45.91
C ILE A 132 -25.08 15.27 -47.07
N PRO A 133 -23.92 15.49 -47.73
CA PRO A 133 -23.42 14.63 -48.80
C PRO A 133 -23.10 13.21 -48.33
N GLU A 134 -23.29 12.23 -49.22
CA GLU A 134 -23.05 10.81 -48.98
C GLU A 134 -21.62 10.52 -48.47
N GLU A 135 -20.64 11.32 -48.91
CA GLU A 135 -19.24 11.17 -48.49
C GLU A 135 -19.04 11.39 -46.99
N VAL A 136 -19.80 12.31 -46.39
CA VAL A 136 -19.73 12.61 -44.95
C VAL A 136 -20.34 11.47 -44.13
N ARG A 137 -21.37 10.81 -44.67
CA ARG A 137 -22.04 9.66 -44.04
C ARG A 137 -21.09 8.47 -43.95
N VAL A 138 -20.40 8.17 -45.04
CA VAL A 138 -19.43 7.07 -45.13
C VAL A 138 -18.21 7.29 -44.23
N GLU A 139 -17.73 8.53 -44.11
CA GLU A 139 -16.59 8.86 -43.24
C GLU A 139 -16.96 8.73 -41.75
N ILE A 140 -18.16 9.18 -41.35
CA ILE A 140 -18.67 9.01 -39.97
C ILE A 140 -18.83 7.52 -39.63
N ASP A 141 -19.40 6.73 -40.55
CA ASP A 141 -19.56 5.29 -40.34
C ASP A 141 -18.22 4.57 -40.19
N ARG A 142 -17.20 4.96 -40.98
CA ARG A 142 -15.83 4.45 -40.84
C ARG A 142 -15.17 4.87 -39.54
N LEU A 143 -15.33 6.12 -39.11
CA LEU A 143 -14.76 6.62 -37.86
C LEU A 143 -15.38 5.93 -36.63
N LEU A 144 -16.69 5.66 -36.66
CA LEU A 144 -17.39 4.95 -35.59
C LEU A 144 -17.02 3.46 -35.55
N GLU A 145 -16.84 2.82 -36.72
CA GLU A 145 -16.45 1.41 -36.80
C GLU A 145 -14.99 1.20 -36.39
N ASN A 146 -14.07 2.03 -36.91
CA ASN A 146 -12.65 1.97 -36.56
C ASN A 146 -12.40 2.41 -35.10
N GLY A 147 -13.05 3.49 -34.65
CA GLY A 147 -12.95 3.96 -33.26
C GLY A 147 -13.51 2.95 -32.27
N GLY A 148 -14.64 2.32 -32.61
CA GLY A 148 -15.24 1.23 -31.84
C GLY A 148 -14.32 0.00 -31.76
N ALA A 149 -13.73 -0.42 -32.88
CA ALA A 149 -12.82 -1.57 -32.92
C ALA A 149 -11.52 -1.33 -32.14
N ILE A 150 -10.94 -0.13 -32.20
CA ILE A 150 -9.73 0.24 -31.44
C ILE A 150 -10.05 0.32 -29.93
N LEU A 151 -11.15 0.97 -29.55
CA LEU A 151 -11.59 1.07 -28.16
C LEU A 151 -11.90 -0.32 -27.58
N LEU A 152 -12.59 -1.19 -28.33
CA LEU A 152 -12.85 -2.58 -27.94
C LEU A 152 -11.55 -3.39 -27.80
N GLY A 153 -10.61 -3.25 -28.72
CA GLY A 153 -9.30 -3.93 -28.67
C GLY A 153 -8.47 -3.52 -27.46
N GLU A 154 -8.37 -2.21 -27.18
CA GLU A 154 -7.63 -1.67 -26.04
C GLU A 154 -8.32 -1.98 -24.70
N PHE A 155 -9.66 -1.83 -24.61
CA PHE A 155 -10.40 -2.15 -23.38
C PHE A 155 -10.43 -3.65 -23.08
N SER A 156 -10.65 -4.51 -24.08
CA SER A 156 -10.60 -5.97 -23.88
C SER A 156 -9.19 -6.44 -23.54
N GLY A 157 -8.15 -5.83 -24.12
CA GLY A 157 -6.76 -6.05 -23.75
C GLY A 157 -6.45 -5.59 -22.32
N LEU A 158 -6.96 -4.43 -21.89
CA LEU A 158 -6.83 -3.91 -20.52
C LEU A 158 -7.57 -4.78 -19.49
N ILE A 159 -8.80 -5.22 -19.80
CA ILE A 159 -9.59 -6.05 -18.89
C ILE A 159 -9.07 -7.49 -18.86
N GLY A 160 -8.62 -8.04 -19.99
CA GLY A 160 -7.87 -9.31 -20.02
C GLY A 160 -6.59 -9.24 -19.19
N ARG A 161 -5.84 -8.13 -19.26
CA ARG A 161 -4.67 -7.88 -18.39
C ARG A 161 -5.05 -7.67 -16.92
N THR A 162 -6.19 -7.06 -16.62
CA THR A 162 -6.69 -6.85 -15.26
C THR A 162 -7.24 -8.15 -14.63
N ALA A 163 -7.87 -9.02 -15.43
CA ALA A 163 -8.31 -10.35 -15.02
C ALA A 163 -7.11 -11.28 -14.77
N VAL A 164 -6.05 -11.19 -15.59
CA VAL A 164 -4.77 -11.87 -15.33
C VAL A 164 -4.06 -11.25 -14.11
N ALA A 165 -4.19 -9.95 -13.86
CA ALA A 165 -3.71 -9.31 -12.63
C ALA A 165 -4.44 -9.82 -11.37
N ALA A 166 -5.71 -10.22 -11.48
CA ALA A 166 -6.44 -10.91 -10.40
C ALA A 166 -5.87 -12.32 -10.13
N VAL A 167 -5.28 -13.00 -11.11
CA VAL A 167 -4.56 -14.27 -10.92
C VAL A 167 -3.15 -14.05 -10.37
N HIS A 168 -2.45 -12.97 -10.77
CA HIS A 168 -1.21 -12.52 -10.11
C HIS A 168 -1.44 -12.06 -8.66
N ALA A 169 -2.68 -11.76 -8.27
CA ALA A 169 -3.03 -11.52 -6.87
C ALA A 169 -2.72 -12.73 -5.97
N LEU A 170 -2.67 -13.95 -6.51
CA LEU A 170 -2.29 -15.15 -5.75
C LEU A 170 -0.83 -15.11 -5.25
N THR A 171 0.08 -14.44 -5.96
CA THR A 171 1.45 -14.18 -5.47
C THR A 171 1.47 -13.06 -4.42
N LEU A 172 0.57 -12.08 -4.53
CA LEU A 172 0.34 -11.07 -3.48
C LEU A 172 -0.28 -11.67 -2.21
N VAL A 173 -1.07 -12.74 -2.31
CA VAL A 173 -1.70 -13.42 -1.17
C VAL A 173 -0.65 -13.90 -0.16
N ILE A 174 0.51 -14.40 -0.60
CA ILE A 174 1.59 -14.80 0.32
C ILE A 174 2.09 -13.58 1.12
N GLY A 175 2.34 -12.45 0.44
CA GLY A 175 2.74 -11.20 1.11
C GLY A 175 1.64 -10.64 2.03
N LEU A 176 0.38 -10.76 1.63
CA LEU A 176 -0.79 -10.32 2.39
C LEU A 176 -1.03 -11.16 3.65
N VAL A 177 -0.72 -12.46 3.62
CA VAL A 177 -0.85 -13.36 4.78
C VAL A 177 0.29 -13.16 5.78
N VAL A 178 1.51 -12.87 5.30
CA VAL A 178 2.67 -12.58 6.16
C VAL A 178 2.50 -11.23 6.87
N LEU A 179 1.83 -10.27 6.25
CA LEU A 179 1.64 -8.93 6.78
C LEU A 179 0.94 -8.88 8.17
N PRO A 180 -0.20 -9.55 8.41
CA PRO A 180 -0.80 -9.69 9.74
C PRO A 180 0.16 -10.27 10.78
N LEU A 181 1.05 -11.18 10.39
CA LEU A 181 2.04 -11.76 11.30
C LEU A 181 3.07 -10.71 11.73
N PHE A 182 3.58 -9.90 10.78
CA PHE A 182 4.47 -8.79 11.12
C PHE A 182 3.80 -7.77 12.03
N VAL A 183 2.57 -7.38 11.71
CA VAL A 183 1.79 -6.46 12.54
C VAL A 183 1.60 -7.03 13.94
N PHE A 184 1.17 -8.30 14.06
CA PHE A 184 0.99 -8.95 15.35
C PHE A 184 2.28 -8.94 16.17
N TYR A 185 3.39 -9.34 15.56
CA TYR A 185 4.69 -9.41 16.22
C TYR A 185 5.18 -8.03 16.66
N PHE A 186 5.13 -7.03 15.77
CA PHE A 186 5.54 -5.66 16.09
C PHE A 186 4.66 -4.99 17.14
N LEU A 187 3.35 -5.25 17.17
CA LEU A 187 2.49 -4.75 18.24
C LEU A 187 2.76 -5.46 19.57
N LYS A 188 3.00 -6.77 19.57
CA LYS A 188 3.20 -7.57 20.78
C LYS A 188 4.57 -7.31 21.41
N ASP A 189 5.62 -7.41 20.61
CA ASP A 189 7.01 -7.47 21.08
C ASP A 189 7.79 -6.16 20.81
N ARG A 190 7.08 -5.02 20.74
CA ARG A 190 7.66 -3.69 20.46
C ARG A 190 8.87 -3.32 21.34
N GLU A 191 8.85 -3.73 22.61
CA GLU A 191 9.88 -3.39 23.60
C GLU A 191 11.12 -4.25 23.35
N THR A 192 10.94 -5.56 23.21
CA THR A 192 11.99 -6.51 22.84
C THR A 192 12.66 -6.15 21.52
N VAL A 193 11.88 -5.80 20.48
CA VAL A 193 12.42 -5.38 19.17
C VAL A 193 13.23 -4.10 19.29
N ARG A 194 12.77 -3.14 20.09
CA ARG A 194 13.49 -1.88 20.33
C ARG A 194 14.79 -2.12 21.11
N GLU A 195 14.76 -2.95 22.15
CA GLU A 195 15.94 -3.27 22.97
C GLU A 195 16.98 -4.01 22.13
N SER A 196 16.57 -5.06 21.41
CA SER A 196 17.44 -5.80 20.49
C SER A 196 18.06 -4.90 19.42
N PHE A 197 17.31 -3.92 18.90
CA PHE A 197 17.84 -2.97 17.92
C PHE A 197 18.88 -2.02 18.54
N VAL A 198 18.68 -1.58 19.79
CA VAL A 198 19.63 -0.72 20.50
C VAL A 198 20.90 -1.48 20.85
N GLU A 199 20.79 -2.76 21.22
CA GLU A 199 21.93 -3.62 21.59
C GLU A 199 22.93 -3.87 20.44
N ILE A 200 22.51 -3.71 19.18
CA ILE A 200 23.40 -3.78 18.01
C ILE A 200 24.45 -2.66 18.03
N PHE A 201 24.15 -1.54 18.69
CA PHE A 201 25.04 -0.38 18.74
C PHE A 201 26.00 -0.45 19.94
N PRO A 202 27.23 0.08 19.79
CA PRO A 202 28.19 0.21 20.89
C PRO A 202 27.59 0.96 22.08
N THR A 203 27.91 0.53 23.30
CA THR A 203 27.36 1.04 24.58
C THR A 203 27.39 2.57 24.67
N ASP A 204 28.46 3.20 24.18
CA ASP A 204 28.62 4.67 24.20
C ASP A 204 27.57 5.42 23.35
N THR A 205 27.04 4.76 22.33
CA THR A 205 26.06 5.33 21.39
C THR A 205 24.62 4.91 21.67
N GLN A 206 24.40 3.89 22.51
CA GLN A 206 23.06 3.35 22.81
C GLN A 206 22.11 4.42 23.35
N ILE A 207 22.61 5.31 24.22
CA ILE A 207 21.82 6.43 24.75
C ILE A 207 21.32 7.32 23.61
N HIS A 208 22.19 7.71 22.68
CA HIS A 208 21.84 8.54 21.52
C HIS A 208 20.79 7.86 20.63
N VAL A 209 20.97 6.57 20.35
CA VAL A 209 20.02 5.77 19.55
C VAL A 209 18.64 5.73 20.23
N VAL A 210 18.59 5.53 21.54
CA VAL A 210 17.34 5.55 22.31
C VAL A 210 16.62 6.90 22.21
N TYR A 211 17.34 8.01 22.30
CA TYR A 211 16.76 9.34 22.13
C TYR A 211 16.19 9.56 20.72
N VAL A 212 16.95 9.19 19.69
CA VAL A 212 16.50 9.30 18.29
C VAL A 212 15.25 8.45 18.05
N LEU A 213 15.24 7.19 18.51
CA LEU A 213 14.08 6.31 18.39
C LEU A 213 12.85 6.88 19.11
N ARG A 214 13.02 7.50 20.27
CA ARG A 214 11.93 8.15 21.00
C ARG A 214 11.36 9.33 20.23
N ILE A 215 12.22 10.14 19.60
CA ILE A 215 11.80 11.26 18.75
C ILE A 215 11.06 10.74 17.51
N LEU A 216 11.61 9.75 16.81
CA LEU A 216 10.98 9.13 15.64
C LEU A 216 9.62 8.56 15.98
N ASN A 217 9.50 7.78 17.05
CA ASN A 217 8.24 7.21 17.49
C ASN A 217 7.19 8.30 17.80
N ARG A 218 7.61 9.43 18.37
CA ARG A 218 6.72 10.58 18.62
C ARG A 218 6.26 11.24 17.32
N ILE A 219 7.18 11.49 16.38
CA ILE A 219 6.88 12.16 15.09
C ILE A 219 6.01 11.25 14.22
N ILE A 220 6.40 10.00 14.02
CA ILE A 220 5.65 9.02 13.21
C ILE A 220 4.25 8.83 13.82
N GLY A 221 4.16 8.66 15.13
CA GLY A 221 2.87 8.52 15.81
C GLY A 221 1.98 9.76 15.66
N ALA A 222 2.55 10.96 15.74
CA ALA A 222 1.79 12.20 15.54
C ALA A 222 1.32 12.36 14.08
N TYR A 223 2.18 12.07 13.12
CA TYR A 223 1.86 12.13 11.70
C TYR A 223 0.74 11.17 11.32
N VAL A 224 0.82 9.91 11.77
CA VAL A 224 -0.21 8.90 11.50
C VAL A 224 -1.56 9.33 12.08
N ARG A 225 -1.60 9.82 13.32
CA ARG A 225 -2.85 10.34 13.91
C ARG A 225 -3.40 11.53 13.14
N ALA A 226 -2.53 12.46 12.72
CA ALA A 226 -2.95 13.62 11.92
C ALA A 226 -3.57 13.19 10.57
N GLN A 227 -2.97 12.21 9.88
CA GLN A 227 -3.52 11.68 8.63
C GLN A 227 -4.87 11.01 8.82
N PHE A 228 -5.05 10.25 9.90
CA PHE A 228 -6.35 9.66 10.22
C PHE A 228 -7.42 10.71 10.56
N THR A 229 -7.07 11.73 11.35
CA THR A 229 -7.99 12.84 11.63
C THR A 229 -8.34 13.60 10.36
N LEU A 230 -7.35 13.87 9.50
CA LEU A 230 -7.58 14.53 8.21
C LEU A 230 -8.52 13.69 7.32
N ALA A 231 -8.27 12.40 7.19
CA ALA A 231 -9.11 11.49 6.41
C ALA A 231 -10.56 11.45 6.94
N ALA A 232 -10.73 11.39 8.27
CA ALA A 232 -12.06 11.42 8.89
C ALA A 232 -12.79 12.74 8.63
N VAL A 233 -12.08 13.87 8.74
CA VAL A 233 -12.65 15.20 8.43
C VAL A 233 -13.08 15.27 6.97
N VAL A 234 -12.21 14.88 6.04
CA VAL A 234 -12.51 14.86 4.60
C VAL A 234 -13.71 13.96 4.30
N TRP A 235 -13.78 12.77 4.92
CA TRP A 235 -14.90 11.85 4.76
C TRP A 235 -16.23 12.48 5.20
N VAL A 236 -16.27 13.15 6.36
CA VAL A 236 -17.48 13.85 6.83
C VAL A 236 -17.90 14.98 5.87
N PHE A 237 -16.95 15.80 5.41
CA PHE A 237 -17.26 16.88 4.46
C PHE A 237 -17.81 16.35 3.14
N ILE A 238 -17.22 15.27 2.60
CA ILE A 238 -17.71 14.64 1.38
C ILE A 238 -19.11 14.05 1.61
N SER A 239 -19.33 13.36 2.72
CA SER A 239 -20.65 12.75 3.03
C SER A 239 -21.75 13.77 3.28
N ILE A 240 -21.44 15.00 3.74
CA ILE A 240 -22.43 16.07 3.88
C ILE A 240 -22.65 16.79 2.54
N GLY A 241 -21.62 16.89 1.71
CA GLY A 241 -21.68 17.58 0.42
C GLY A 241 -22.28 16.76 -0.73
N LEU A 242 -22.46 15.46 -0.55
CA LEU A 242 -23.01 14.51 -1.52
C LEU A 242 -24.46 14.14 -1.16
#